data_AF-A0A7S2W3B5-F1
#
_entry.id   AF-A0A7S2W3B5-F1
#
_cell.length_a   1.000
_cell.length_b   1.000
_cell.length_c   1.000
_cell.angle_alpha   90.00
_cell.angle_beta   90.00
_cell.angle_gamma   90.00
#
_symmetry.space_group_name_H-M   'P 1'
#
loop_
_entity.id
_entity.type
_entity.pdbx_description
1 polymer ?
#
loop_
_entity_poly.entity_id
_entity_poly.type
_entity_poly.pdbx_seq_one_letter_code
_entity_poly.pdbx_strand_id
1 'polypeptide(L)'
;VGNFFAWQVTCDLLESRVLPLCHEDQWVQLGPGAERGLICVFGDKHEKKDVLELAILLTDIQRKVSDAFGIEFPHFNANLTLKNIEHALCEYQKYVAARKSKNATGRVYNPLDCNEFDMIPVNKFVMKAAIAKSCRSEVGKANNVCKSTLKKNVDLQKSNVSRESKSQIVGKANKVCKSTL
;
A
#
# COMPACT_ATOMS: atom_id res chain seq x y z
N VAL A 1 -4.60 10.41 -22.88
CA VAL A 1 -5.30 9.89 -21.67
C VAL A 1 -4.44 10.26 -20.46
N GLY A 2 -5.00 10.92 -19.44
CA GLY A 2 -4.23 11.29 -18.23
C GLY A 2 -3.98 10.07 -17.33
N ASN A 3 -3.02 10.17 -16.40
CA ASN A 3 -2.58 9.05 -15.55
C ASN A 3 -3.75 8.35 -14.83
N PHE A 4 -4.68 9.11 -14.27
CA PHE A 4 -5.84 8.54 -13.59
C PHE A 4 -6.77 7.78 -14.54
N PHE A 5 -7.09 8.34 -15.71
CA PHE A 5 -7.90 7.61 -16.70
C PHE A 5 -7.19 6.37 -17.25
N ALA A 6 -5.86 6.44 -17.42
CA ALA A 6 -5.06 5.28 -17.82
C ALA A 6 -5.11 4.18 -16.74
N TRP A 7 -5.11 4.56 -15.47
CA TRP A 7 -5.33 3.64 -14.35
C TRP A 7 -6.72 3.01 -14.40
N GLN A 8 -7.78 3.78 -14.63
CA GLN A 8 -9.14 3.21 -14.76
C GLN A 8 -9.23 2.17 -15.88
N VAL A 9 -8.66 2.47 -17.06
CA VAL A 9 -8.59 1.49 -18.15
C VAL A 9 -7.77 0.25 -17.73
N THR A 10 -6.68 0.44 -16.98
CA THR A 10 -5.90 -0.68 -16.44
C THR A 10 -6.72 -1.54 -15.48
N CYS A 11 -7.55 -0.94 -14.63
CA CYS A 11 -8.46 -1.68 -13.75
C CYS A 11 -9.41 -2.57 -14.54
N ASP A 12 -10.04 -2.04 -15.60
CA ASP A 12 -10.94 -2.80 -16.47
C ASP A 12 -10.21 -3.98 -17.15
N LEU A 13 -8.97 -3.77 -17.58
CA LEU A 13 -8.13 -4.81 -18.19
C LEU A 13 -7.68 -5.89 -17.20
N LEU A 14 -7.43 -5.52 -15.93
CA LEU A 14 -7.14 -6.46 -14.85
C LEU A 14 -8.36 -7.31 -14.51
N GLU A 15 -9.54 -6.70 -14.43
CA GLU A 15 -10.81 -7.39 -14.11
C GLU A 15 -11.25 -8.33 -15.23
N SER A 16 -11.03 -7.93 -16.49
CA SER A 16 -11.25 -8.79 -17.65
C SER A 16 -10.15 -9.86 -17.85
N ARG A 17 -9.12 -9.88 -16.99
CA ARG A 17 -8.00 -10.84 -17.02
C ARG A 17 -7.22 -10.85 -18.34
N VAL A 18 -7.17 -9.71 -19.04
CA VAL A 18 -6.44 -9.55 -20.30
C VAL A 18 -4.93 -9.37 -20.06
N LEU A 19 -4.53 -8.98 -18.84
CA LEU A 19 -3.14 -8.72 -18.45
C LEU A 19 -2.61 -9.85 -17.53
N PRO A 20 -2.11 -10.98 -18.06
CA PRO A 20 -1.78 -12.18 -17.28
C PRO A 20 -0.59 -12.03 -16.32
N LEU A 21 0.27 -11.03 -16.54
CA LEU A 21 1.46 -10.77 -15.72
C LEU A 21 1.25 -9.63 -14.71
N CYS A 22 0.13 -8.93 -14.79
CA CYS A 22 -0.17 -7.79 -13.93
C CYS A 22 -1.16 -8.21 -12.84
N HIS A 23 -0.95 -7.73 -11.61
CA HIS A 23 -1.86 -8.00 -10.50
C HIS A 23 -2.26 -6.71 -9.76
N GLU A 24 -3.40 -6.76 -9.07
CA GLU A 24 -4.06 -5.59 -8.45
C GLU A 24 -3.28 -4.95 -7.28
N ASP A 25 -2.24 -5.63 -6.79
CA ASP A 25 -1.37 -5.18 -5.69
C ASP A 25 -0.04 -4.56 -6.16
N GLN A 26 0.29 -4.61 -7.46
CA GLN A 26 1.58 -4.16 -7.98
C GLN A 26 1.72 -2.64 -7.96
N TRP A 27 0.66 -1.94 -8.34
CA TRP A 27 0.66 -0.51 -8.54
C TRP A 27 -0.76 0.03 -8.47
N VAL A 28 -0.89 1.29 -8.04
CA VAL A 28 -2.16 2.01 -8.04
C VAL A 28 -1.90 3.49 -8.31
N GLN A 29 -2.78 4.12 -9.06
CA GLN A 29 -2.84 5.58 -9.17
C GLN A 29 -3.98 6.08 -8.30
N LEU A 30 -3.65 6.69 -7.17
CA LEU A 30 -4.65 7.29 -6.30
C LEU A 30 -5.37 8.43 -7.04
N GLY A 31 -6.70 8.37 -7.09
CA GLY A 31 -7.52 9.48 -7.54
C GLY A 31 -7.70 10.55 -6.44
N PRO A 32 -8.18 11.77 -6.80
CA PRO A 32 -8.41 12.84 -5.83
C PRO A 32 -9.39 12.46 -4.70
N GLY A 33 -10.34 11.56 -4.99
CA GLY A 33 -11.26 11.02 -3.98
C GLY A 33 -10.53 10.15 -2.96
N ALA A 34 -9.68 9.24 -3.42
CA ALA A 34 -8.92 8.35 -2.56
C ALA A 34 -7.91 9.10 -1.68
N GLU A 35 -7.19 10.08 -2.24
CA GLU A 35 -6.27 10.95 -1.48
C GLU A 35 -7.00 11.68 -0.34
N ARG A 36 -8.15 12.29 -0.64
CA ARG A 36 -8.99 12.92 0.38
C ARG A 36 -9.57 11.91 1.37
N GLY A 37 -9.86 10.68 0.93
CA GLY A 37 -10.26 9.56 1.78
C GLY A 37 -9.18 9.24 2.81
N LEU A 38 -7.91 9.16 2.39
CA LEU A 38 -6.76 8.96 3.28
C LEU A 38 -6.63 10.10 4.29
N ILE A 39 -6.81 11.35 3.86
CA ILE A 39 -6.84 12.51 4.76
C ILE A 39 -7.97 12.37 5.79
N CYS A 40 -9.13 11.83 5.42
CA CYS A 40 -10.23 11.60 6.36
C CYS A 40 -9.89 10.52 7.41
N VAL A 41 -9.16 9.48 7.04
CA VAL A 41 -8.76 8.38 7.94
C VAL A 41 -7.62 8.80 8.87
N PHE A 42 -6.58 9.39 8.30
CA PHE A 42 -5.31 9.65 8.99
C PHE A 42 -5.18 11.10 9.53
N GLY A 43 -5.92 12.04 8.94
CA GLY A 43 -5.92 13.48 9.28
C GLY A 43 -4.93 14.30 8.44
N ASP A 44 -5.00 15.64 8.55
CA ASP A 44 -4.14 16.56 7.78
C ASP A 44 -2.67 16.63 8.26
N LYS A 45 -2.32 15.91 9.33
CA LYS A 45 -0.99 16.01 9.98
C LYS A 45 0.08 15.13 9.35
N HIS A 46 -0.22 14.45 8.25
CA HIS A 46 0.77 13.66 7.55
C HIS A 46 1.59 14.59 6.66
N GLU A 47 2.70 15.09 7.21
CA GLU A 47 3.75 15.78 6.47
C GLU A 47 4.17 14.92 5.28
N LYS A 48 3.63 15.22 4.08
CA LYS A 48 4.04 14.67 2.77
C LYS A 48 4.49 13.20 2.79
N LYS A 49 3.90 12.35 3.63
CA LYS A 49 4.09 10.92 3.47
C LYS A 49 3.54 10.58 2.11
N ASP A 50 4.24 9.71 1.41
CA ASP A 50 3.75 9.26 0.12
C ASP A 50 2.35 8.68 0.36
N VAL A 51 1.33 9.31 -0.23
CA VAL A 51 -0.08 8.91 -0.06
C VAL A 51 -0.26 7.45 -0.44
N LEU A 52 0.59 6.95 -1.35
CA LEU A 52 0.69 5.55 -1.70
C LEU A 52 1.12 4.67 -0.52
N GLU A 53 2.11 5.08 0.29
CA GLU A 53 2.52 4.32 1.49
C GLU A 53 1.38 4.19 2.50
N LEU A 54 0.50 5.19 2.60
CA LEU A 54 -0.67 5.11 3.48
C LEU A 54 -1.72 4.12 2.96
N ALA A 55 -1.92 4.05 1.64
CA ALA A 55 -2.79 3.05 1.03
C ALA A 55 -2.23 1.62 1.19
N ILE A 56 -0.92 1.45 0.99
CA ILE A 56 -0.21 0.18 1.24
C ILE A 56 -0.37 -0.20 2.72
N LEU A 57 -0.14 0.74 3.64
CA LEU A 57 -0.31 0.49 5.07
C LEU A 57 -1.73 0.01 5.39
N LEU A 58 -2.77 0.62 4.83
CA LEU A 58 -4.16 0.16 5.02
C LEU A 58 -4.37 -1.26 4.50
N THR A 59 -3.77 -1.58 3.36
CA THR A 59 -3.78 -2.94 2.79
C THR A 59 -3.15 -3.95 3.75
N ASP A 60 -2.02 -3.60 4.38
CA ASP A 60 -1.29 -4.47 5.30
C ASP A 60 -1.98 -4.67 6.65
N ILE A 61 -2.66 -3.64 7.16
CA ILE A 61 -3.26 -3.67 8.50
C ILE A 61 -4.75 -4.03 8.51
N GLN A 62 -5.40 -4.20 7.36
CA GLN A 62 -6.87 -4.37 7.25
C GLN A 62 -7.45 -5.46 8.17
N ARG A 63 -6.80 -6.64 8.28
CA ARG A 63 -7.26 -7.72 9.16
C ARG A 63 -7.12 -7.33 10.63
N LYS A 64 -5.94 -6.85 11.03
CA LYS A 64 -5.68 -6.40 12.41
C LYS A 64 -6.65 -5.32 12.84
N VAL A 65 -7.02 -4.43 11.91
CA VAL A 65 -8.01 -3.37 12.16
C VAL A 65 -9.40 -3.96 12.30
N SER A 66 -9.81 -4.87 11.42
CA SER A 66 -11.11 -5.57 11.51
C SER A 66 -11.24 -6.33 12.83
N ASP A 67 -10.21 -7.10 13.19
CA ASP A 67 -10.13 -7.85 14.46
C ASP A 67 -10.23 -6.90 15.67
N ALA A 68 -9.51 -5.76 15.63
CA ALA A 68 -9.54 -4.78 16.71
C ALA A 68 -10.90 -4.10 16.88
N PHE A 69 -11.71 -4.05 15.82
CA PHE A 69 -13.10 -3.57 15.87
C PHE A 69 -14.12 -4.68 16.14
N GLY A 70 -13.70 -5.95 16.21
CA GLY A 70 -14.62 -7.07 16.30
C GLY A 70 -15.53 -7.20 15.08
N ILE A 71 -15.06 -6.76 13.91
CA ILE A 71 -15.79 -6.88 12.65
C ILE A 71 -15.36 -8.17 11.96
N GLU A 72 -16.31 -9.05 11.71
CA GLU A 72 -16.11 -10.27 10.94
C GLU A 72 -16.87 -10.21 9.62
N PHE A 73 -16.28 -10.77 8.58
CA PHE A 73 -16.91 -10.91 7.27
C PHE A 73 -17.10 -12.40 6.96
N PRO A 74 -18.23 -13.01 7.38
CA PRO A 74 -18.40 -14.48 7.33
C PRO A 74 -18.31 -15.05 5.90
N HIS A 75 -18.62 -14.24 4.89
CA HIS A 75 -18.58 -14.62 3.49
C HIS A 75 -17.35 -14.06 2.74
N PHE A 76 -16.48 -13.32 3.41
CA PHE A 76 -15.32 -12.69 2.79
C PHE A 76 -14.05 -12.93 3.62
N ASN A 77 -13.25 -13.90 3.21
CA ASN A 77 -12.00 -14.28 3.88
C ASN A 77 -10.74 -13.84 3.11
N ALA A 78 -10.88 -12.98 2.10
CA ALA A 78 -9.76 -12.47 1.34
C ALA A 78 -9.23 -11.15 1.93
N ASN A 79 -7.97 -10.82 1.63
CA ASN A 79 -7.51 -9.44 1.80
C ASN A 79 -8.01 -8.62 0.62
N LEU A 80 -8.46 -7.40 0.89
CA LEU A 80 -8.62 -6.37 -0.12
C LEU A 80 -7.27 -6.10 -0.77
N THR A 81 -7.27 -6.01 -2.10
CA THR A 81 -6.10 -5.62 -2.87
C THR A 81 -5.84 -4.12 -2.75
N LEU A 82 -4.65 -3.67 -3.14
CA LEU A 82 -4.31 -2.25 -3.18
C LEU A 82 -5.27 -1.45 -4.09
N LYS A 83 -5.69 -2.04 -5.22
CA LYS A 83 -6.79 -1.52 -6.07
C LYS A 83 -8.09 -1.37 -5.26
N ASN A 84 -8.51 -2.41 -4.53
CA ASN A 84 -9.73 -2.35 -3.73
C ASN A 84 -9.67 -1.27 -2.65
N ILE A 85 -8.51 -1.09 -2.02
CA ILE A 85 -8.30 -0.03 -1.02
C ILE A 85 -8.45 1.35 -1.65
N GLU A 86 -7.89 1.60 -2.84
CA GLU A 86 -8.07 2.88 -3.54
C GLU A 86 -9.53 3.17 -3.88
N HIS A 87 -10.23 2.20 -4.47
CA HIS A 87 -11.66 2.34 -4.76
C HIS A 87 -12.48 2.57 -3.48
N ALA A 88 -12.21 1.83 -2.41
CA ALA A 88 -12.90 1.98 -1.13
C ALA A 88 -12.66 3.38 -0.51
N LEU A 89 -11.45 3.91 -0.61
CA LEU A 89 -11.13 5.27 -0.14
C LEU A 89 -11.86 6.34 -0.94
N CYS A 90 -11.98 6.15 -2.26
CA CYS A 90 -12.74 7.05 -3.13
C CYS A 90 -14.24 7.06 -2.75
N GLU A 91 -14.85 5.89 -2.60
CA GLU A 91 -16.25 5.77 -2.16
C GLU A 91 -16.47 6.28 -0.74
N TYR A 92 -15.54 6.03 0.18
CA TYR A 92 -15.60 6.56 1.53
C TYR A 92 -15.60 8.09 1.53
N GLN A 93 -14.78 8.74 0.69
CA GLN A 93 -14.80 10.19 0.56
C GLN A 93 -16.15 10.70 0.06
N LYS A 94 -16.76 10.04 -0.94
CA LYS A 94 -18.09 10.38 -1.44
C LYS A 94 -19.14 10.26 -0.33
N TYR A 95 -19.08 9.18 0.46
CA TYR A 95 -19.93 9.00 1.63
C TYR A 95 -19.76 10.13 2.66
N VAL A 96 -18.52 10.48 3.01
CA VAL A 96 -18.24 11.58 3.96
C VAL A 96 -18.75 12.92 3.43
N ALA A 97 -18.61 13.18 2.12
CA ALA A 97 -19.13 14.39 1.49
C ALA A 97 -20.66 14.43 1.54
N ALA A 98 -21.33 13.35 1.13
CA ALA A 98 -22.78 13.21 1.14
C ALA A 98 -23.36 13.40 2.56
N ARG A 99 -22.70 12.84 3.58
CA ARG A 99 -23.11 13.00 4.98
C ARG A 99 -22.98 14.44 5.50
N LYS A 100 -22.04 15.23 4.97
CA LYS A 100 -21.82 16.63 5.39
C LYS A 100 -22.73 17.61 4.66
N SER A 101 -23.14 17.31 3.43
CA SER A 101 -24.03 18.17 2.66
C SER A 101 -25.46 18.12 3.19
N LYS A 102 -25.95 19.23 3.76
CA LYS A 102 -27.35 19.40 4.17
C LYS A 102 -28.34 19.45 2.99
N ASN A 103 -27.83 19.69 1.78
CA ASN A 103 -28.59 19.87 0.54
C ASN A 103 -28.07 18.96 -0.58
N ALA A 104 -27.78 17.69 -0.32
CA ALA A 104 -27.40 16.76 -1.38
C ALA A 104 -28.57 16.62 -2.37
N THR A 105 -28.48 17.27 -3.53
CA THR A 105 -29.39 17.09 -4.66
C THR A 105 -29.07 15.83 -5.49
N GLY A 106 -28.18 14.97 -4.99
CA GLY A 106 -27.91 13.64 -5.54
C GLY A 106 -28.74 12.56 -4.84
N ARG A 107 -28.63 11.30 -5.30
CA ARG A 107 -29.24 10.14 -4.62
C ARG A 107 -28.92 10.20 -3.13
N VAL A 108 -29.92 10.49 -2.32
CA VAL A 108 -29.81 10.45 -0.86
C VAL A 108 -29.61 8.99 -0.51
N TYR A 109 -28.43 8.64 -0.02
CA TYR A 109 -28.21 7.34 0.59
C TYR A 109 -29.17 7.25 1.79
N ASN A 110 -30.19 6.41 1.67
CA ASN A 110 -31.15 6.19 2.74
C ASN A 110 -30.65 4.99 3.58
N PRO A 111 -30.06 5.21 4.76
CA PRO A 111 -29.55 4.14 5.60
C PRO A 111 -30.64 3.22 6.16
N LEU A 112 -31.92 3.43 5.80
CA LEU A 112 -33.03 2.55 6.18
C LEU A 112 -33.23 1.37 5.21
N ASP A 113 -32.51 1.30 4.08
CA ASP A 113 -32.48 0.14 3.18
C ASP A 113 -31.46 -0.94 3.60
N CYS A 114 -30.67 -0.66 4.65
CA CYS A 114 -29.82 -1.63 5.35
C CYS A 114 -30.10 -1.47 6.85
N ASN A 115 -30.52 -2.55 7.53
CA ASN A 115 -30.94 -2.49 8.93
C ASN A 115 -29.94 -1.68 9.80
N GLU A 116 -30.47 -0.79 10.61
CA GLU A 116 -29.81 0.23 11.46
C GLU A 116 -28.76 -0.33 12.46
N PHE A 117 -28.52 -1.65 12.46
CA PHE A 117 -27.66 -2.35 13.42
C PHE A 117 -26.17 -2.39 13.09
N ASP A 118 -25.73 -1.96 11.89
CA ASP A 118 -24.33 -2.14 11.46
C ASP A 118 -23.46 -0.88 11.45
N MET A 119 -24.01 0.30 11.81
CA MET A 119 -23.19 1.49 11.97
C MET A 119 -22.53 1.51 13.36
N ILE A 120 -21.43 0.77 13.52
CA ILE A 120 -20.58 0.87 14.70
C ILE A 120 -20.15 2.35 14.84
N PRO A 121 -20.48 3.04 15.96
CA PRO A 121 -19.93 4.35 16.23
C PRO A 121 -18.43 4.17 16.49
N VAL A 122 -17.62 4.28 15.43
CA VAL A 122 -16.17 4.20 15.53
C VAL A 122 -15.71 5.41 16.34
N ASN A 123 -15.55 5.22 17.64
CA ASN A 123 -15.04 6.25 18.53
C ASN A 123 -13.69 6.69 17.98
N LYS A 124 -13.57 7.99 17.65
CA LYS A 124 -12.38 8.60 17.05
C LYS A 124 -11.10 8.31 17.86
N PHE A 125 -11.24 8.04 19.16
CA PHE A 125 -10.17 7.57 20.03
C PHE A 125 -9.71 6.13 19.73
N VAL A 126 -10.62 5.21 19.43
CA VAL A 126 -10.33 3.81 19.13
C VAL A 126 -9.60 3.69 17.79
N MET A 127 -10.05 4.40 16.75
CA MET A 127 -9.33 4.54 15.48
C MET A 127 -7.88 5.02 15.70
N LYS A 128 -7.71 6.12 16.44
CA LYS A 128 -6.38 6.67 16.74
C LYS A 128 -5.53 5.72 17.56
N ALA A 129 -6.11 5.01 18.52
CA ALA A 129 -5.39 4.07 19.37
C ALA A 129 -4.98 2.80 18.61
N ALA A 130 -5.87 2.24 17.79
CA ALA A 130 -5.59 1.07 16.95
C ALA A 130 -4.53 1.38 15.89
N ILE A 131 -4.67 2.51 15.18
CA ILE A 131 -3.68 2.99 14.21
C ILE A 131 -2.35 3.29 14.93
N ALA A 132 -2.35 3.97 16.08
CA ALA A 132 -1.11 4.27 16.81
C ALA A 132 -0.42 3.02 17.39
N LYS A 133 -1.18 2.01 17.83
CA LYS A 133 -0.65 0.75 18.36
C LYS A 133 -0.09 -0.12 17.24
N SER A 134 -0.79 -0.19 16.10
CA SER A 134 -0.31 -0.87 14.90
C SER A 134 0.93 -0.18 14.33
N CYS A 135 0.88 1.13 14.08
CA CYS A 135 2.00 1.93 13.57
C CYS A 135 3.24 1.90 14.47
N ARG A 136 3.11 1.90 15.81
CA ARG A 136 4.29 1.77 16.71
C ARG A 136 4.95 0.40 16.61
N SER A 137 4.16 -0.66 16.45
CA SER A 137 4.68 -2.02 16.31
C SER A 137 5.32 -2.26 14.93
N GLU A 138 4.80 -1.61 13.89
CA GLU A 138 5.23 -1.72 12.50
C GLU A 138 6.46 -0.83 12.22
N VAL A 139 6.51 0.41 12.71
CA VAL A 139 7.70 1.29 12.55
C VAL A 139 8.93 0.70 13.26
N GLY A 140 8.74 0.02 14.39
CA GLY A 140 9.82 -0.73 15.05
C GLY A 140 10.32 -1.94 14.25
N LYS A 141 9.43 -2.62 13.51
CA LYS A 141 9.77 -3.76 12.67
C LYS A 141 10.33 -3.34 11.31
N ALA A 142 9.74 -2.37 10.64
CA ALA A 142 10.20 -1.79 9.37
C ALA A 142 11.61 -1.20 9.51
N ASN A 143 11.92 -0.52 10.62
CA ASN A 143 13.28 -0.04 10.88
C ASN A 143 14.29 -1.17 11.09
N ASN A 144 13.89 -2.31 11.64
CA ASN A 144 14.77 -3.47 11.84
C ASN A 144 14.93 -4.29 10.56
N VAL A 145 13.86 -4.46 9.77
CA VAL A 145 13.90 -5.13 8.47
C VAL A 145 14.75 -4.30 7.50
N CYS A 146 14.52 -2.99 7.40
CA CYS A 146 15.30 -2.10 6.54
C CYS A 146 16.79 -2.06 6.93
N LYS A 147 17.13 -1.99 8.24
CA LYS A 147 18.53 -2.10 8.70
C LYS A 147 19.16 -3.45 8.41
N SER A 148 18.41 -4.56 8.53
CA SER A 148 18.92 -5.90 8.25
C SER A 148 19.15 -6.14 6.75
N THR A 149 18.29 -5.58 5.88
CA THR A 149 18.41 -5.66 4.42
C THR A 149 19.52 -4.75 3.90
N LEU A 150 19.67 -3.53 4.44
CA LEU A 150 20.80 -2.64 4.15
C LEU A 150 22.13 -3.26 4.57
N LYS A 151 22.20 -3.90 5.75
CA LYS A 151 23.42 -4.57 6.22
C LYS A 151 23.79 -5.77 5.32
N LYS A 152 22.81 -6.61 4.95
CA LYS A 152 23.01 -7.72 4.00
C LYS A 152 23.49 -7.24 2.63
N ASN A 153 22.92 -6.16 2.10
CA ASN A 153 23.32 -5.62 0.79
C ASN A 153 24.71 -4.98 0.82
N VAL A 154 25.09 -4.32 1.92
CA VAL A 154 26.46 -3.79 2.12
C VAL A 154 27.47 -4.93 2.28
N ASP A 155 27.13 -6.00 3.00
CA ASP A 155 28.01 -7.16 3.17
C ASP A 155 28.16 -7.95 1.85
N LEU A 156 27.09 -8.09 1.06
CA LEU A 156 27.14 -8.65 -0.30
C LEU A 156 28.02 -7.82 -1.23
N GLN A 157 27.91 -6.48 -1.22
CA GLN A 157 28.77 -5.62 -2.04
C GLN A 157 30.24 -5.72 -1.65
N LYS A 158 30.57 -5.76 -0.35
CA LYS A 158 31.96 -5.97 0.12
C LYS A 158 32.52 -7.32 -0.31
N SER A 159 31.70 -8.37 -0.32
CA SER A 159 32.11 -9.71 -0.77
C SER A 159 32.35 -9.79 -2.29
N ASN A 160 31.59 -9.03 -3.09
CA ASN A 160 31.75 -8.97 -4.54
C ASN A 160 32.97 -8.13 -4.96
N VAL A 161 33.21 -6.99 -4.29
CA VAL A 161 34.42 -6.18 -4.51
C VAL A 161 35.68 -6.99 -4.19
N SER A 162 35.68 -7.78 -3.10
CA SER A 162 36.80 -8.68 -2.75
C SER A 162 37.06 -9.78 -3.78
N ARG A 163 36.04 -10.24 -4.53
CA ARG A 163 36.19 -11.28 -5.56
C ARG A 163 36.71 -10.71 -6.87
N GLU A 164 36.27 -9.51 -7.26
CA GLU A 164 36.77 -8.84 -8.46
C GLU A 164 38.26 -8.47 -8.33
N SER A 165 38.70 -8.01 -7.15
CA SER A 165 40.12 -7.70 -6.91
C SER A 165 41.02 -8.94 -7.02
N LYS A 166 40.53 -10.12 -6.64
CA LYS A 166 41.29 -11.38 -6.78
C LYS A 166 41.32 -11.89 -8.23
N SER A 167 40.25 -11.67 -9.01
CA SER A 167 40.21 -12.09 -10.42
C SER A 167 41.15 -11.27 -11.32
N GLN A 168 41.34 -9.97 -11.02
CA GLN A 168 42.26 -9.11 -11.78
C GLN A 168 43.74 -9.39 -11.50
N ILE A 169 44.08 -9.96 -10.34
CA ILE A 169 45.45 -10.35 -10.01
C ILE A 169 45.83 -11.67 -10.72
N VAL A 170 44.89 -12.59 -10.91
CA VAL A 170 45.13 -13.86 -11.62
C VAL A 170 45.20 -13.67 -13.15
N GLY A 171 44.50 -12.67 -13.69
CA GLY A 171 44.50 -12.37 -15.14
C GLY A 171 45.77 -11.69 -15.69
N LYS A 172 46.64 -11.15 -14.83
CA LYS A 172 47.90 -10.48 -15.27
C LYS A 172 49.15 -11.36 -15.23
N ALA A 173 49.06 -12.58 -14.71
CA ALA A 173 50.20 -13.50 -14.67
C ALA A 173 50.35 -14.37 -15.96
N ASN A 174 49.35 -14.40 -16.85
CA ASN A 174 49.32 -15.33 -18.00
C ASN A 174 49.60 -14.70 -19.37
N LYS A 175 50.22 -13.51 -19.42
CA LYS A 175 50.54 -12.82 -20.68
C LYS A 175 52.02 -12.52 -20.88
N VAL A 176 52.90 -13.35 -20.32
CA VAL A 176 54.34 -13.38 -20.63
C VAL A 176 54.78 -14.83 -20.74
N CYS A 177 54.51 -15.46 -21.89
CA CYS A 177 55.23 -16.62 -22.43
C CYS A 177 54.44 -17.17 -23.62
N LYS A 178 54.62 -16.57 -24.80
CA LYS A 178 54.46 -17.22 -26.12
C LYS A 178 54.94 -16.26 -27.20
N SER A 179 56.26 -16.24 -27.37
CA SER A 179 56.93 -15.67 -28.55
C SER A 179 58.28 -16.34 -28.73
N THR A 180 58.32 -17.62 -29.08
CA THR A 180 59.48 -18.19 -29.80
C THR A 180 59.09 -19.53 -30.43
N LEU A 181 59.52 -19.68 -31.69
CA LEU A 181 59.48 -20.83 -32.61
C LEU A 181 58.18 -21.03 -33.38
#